data_AF-A0A6V8N9Z6-F1
#
_entry.id   AF-A0A6V8N9Z6-F1
#
_cell.length_a   1.000
_cell.length_b   1.000
_cell.length_c   1.000
_cell.angle_alpha   90.00
_cell.angle_beta   90.00
_cell.angle_gamma   90.00
#
_symmetry.space_group_name_H-M   'P 1'
#
loop_
_entity.id
_entity.type
_entity.pdbx_description
1 polymer ?
#
loop_
_entity_poly.entity_id
_entity_poly.type
_entity_poly.pdbx_seq_one_letter_code
_entity_poly.pdbx_strand_id
1 'polypeptide(L)'
;MRVARVLNLLSAIFLFCCIGTAVAADPAQAPATLTNADCVKCHEKPPKDIATNGGKHKTEVTCQDCHQGHPPKVKKPIPLCSQCHDGKPHYKLQGCLNCHSNPHTPKVIKFGNNVTDPCLTCHTPQIEKLRTFKSKHSALACSFCHNVHGRIPDCTQCHKSHSTEIVQKDCKACHQAHMPKEVTYKSDVPSKFCAACHKKAFTLLTASTSKHSKLACAYCHKDKHKTVPACTQCHVKPHPAAIMAKFPKCGECHSIAHDLNHWSAPAAASAPAAAPKAPAAPAAKKPAAAPAKK
;
A
#
# COMPACT_ATOMS: atom_id res chain seq x y z
N MET A 1 -114.08 -14.43 -51.67
CA MET A 1 -114.19 -13.72 -52.98
C MET A 1 -112.82 -13.12 -53.27
N ARG A 2 -112.07 -13.74 -54.19
CA ARG A 2 -111.81 -13.23 -55.56
C ARG A 2 -110.89 -11.99 -55.60
N VAL A 3 -109.71 -12.22 -56.21
CA VAL A 3 -109.08 -11.36 -57.24
C VAL A 3 -108.32 -10.13 -56.70
N ALA A 4 -107.14 -9.72 -57.16
CA ALA A 4 -106.07 -10.29 -57.98
C ALA A 4 -104.94 -9.25 -58.11
N ARG A 5 -103.71 -9.76 -58.27
CA ARG A 5 -102.69 -9.39 -59.29
C ARG A 5 -101.99 -8.01 -59.31
N VAL A 6 -100.76 -8.16 -59.84
CA VAL A 6 -99.86 -7.24 -60.57
C VAL A 6 -98.86 -6.51 -59.67
N LEU A 7 -97.64 -7.03 -59.44
CA LEU A 7 -96.49 -7.30 -60.34
C LEU A 7 -95.70 -6.03 -60.70
N ASN A 8 -94.38 -6.08 -60.39
CA ASN A 8 -93.29 -5.27 -60.92
C ASN A 8 -93.23 -3.79 -60.47
N LEU A 9 -92.10 -3.18 -60.13
CA LEU A 9 -90.74 -3.35 -60.61
C LEU A 9 -89.84 -2.48 -59.68
N LEU A 10 -88.61 -2.94 -59.41
CA LEU A 10 -87.41 -2.12 -59.22
C LEU A 10 -87.48 -0.88 -58.29
N SER A 11 -86.93 -1.01 -57.08
CA SER A 11 -85.72 -0.26 -56.70
C SER A 11 -85.43 -0.50 -55.22
N ALA A 12 -84.55 -1.46 -54.99
CA ALA A 12 -83.87 -1.72 -53.74
C ALA A 12 -82.87 -0.57 -53.45
N ILE A 13 -83.39 0.61 -53.13
CA ILE A 13 -82.65 1.79 -52.71
C ILE A 13 -83.45 2.34 -51.52
N PHE A 14 -82.77 2.63 -50.41
CA PHE A 14 -83.33 2.99 -49.09
C PHE A 14 -83.46 1.86 -48.04
N LEU A 15 -82.40 1.08 -47.81
CA LEU A 15 -82.15 0.52 -46.47
C LEU A 15 -80.66 0.22 -46.21
N PHE A 16 -79.77 1.15 -46.57
CA PHE A 16 -78.34 1.01 -46.30
C PHE A 16 -77.70 2.36 -45.93
N CYS A 17 -78.23 3.01 -44.89
CA CYS A 17 -77.71 4.30 -44.43
C CYS A 17 -77.61 4.40 -42.90
N CYS A 18 -77.22 3.32 -42.21
CA CYS A 18 -76.91 3.33 -40.78
C CYS A 18 -76.00 2.16 -40.35
N ILE A 19 -75.06 1.71 -41.19
CA ILE A 19 -73.91 0.94 -40.66
C ILE A 19 -72.91 1.98 -40.18
N GLY A 20 -73.15 2.49 -38.97
CA GLY A 20 -72.14 3.23 -38.24
C GLY A 20 -70.94 2.32 -38.08
N THR A 21 -69.85 2.63 -38.78
CA THR A 21 -68.54 2.08 -38.43
C THR A 21 -68.23 2.60 -37.04
N ALA A 22 -68.55 1.79 -36.03
CA ALA A 22 -67.99 1.97 -34.71
C ALA A 22 -66.49 1.86 -34.88
N VAL A 23 -65.81 3.00 -34.96
CA VAL A 23 -64.37 3.09 -34.78
C VAL A 23 -64.18 2.66 -33.34
N ALA A 24 -63.88 1.38 -33.12
CA ALA A 24 -63.41 0.91 -31.84
C ALA A 24 -62.21 1.77 -31.51
N ALA A 25 -62.34 2.64 -30.50
CA ALA A 25 -61.18 3.32 -29.95
C ALA A 25 -60.22 2.21 -29.53
N ASP A 26 -59.00 2.21 -30.10
CA ASP A 26 -57.96 1.28 -29.69
C ASP A 26 -57.88 1.29 -28.16
N PRO A 27 -57.90 0.12 -27.50
CA PRO A 27 -57.78 0.08 -26.05
C PRO A 27 -56.52 0.85 -25.68
N ALA A 28 -56.65 1.83 -24.78
CA ALA A 28 -55.55 2.69 -24.38
C ALA A 28 -54.35 1.81 -24.00
N GLN A 29 -53.29 1.87 -24.83
CA GLN A 29 -52.09 1.07 -24.63
C GLN A 29 -51.56 1.38 -23.23
N ALA A 30 -51.38 0.33 -22.41
CA ALA A 30 -50.78 0.50 -21.10
C ALA A 30 -49.45 1.27 -21.25
N PRO A 31 -49.18 2.26 -20.38
CA PRO A 31 -47.98 3.07 -20.50
C PRO A 31 -46.74 2.17 -20.53
N ALA A 32 -45.89 2.37 -21.52
CA ALA A 32 -44.67 1.60 -21.69
C ALA A 32 -43.83 1.66 -20.41
N THR A 33 -43.49 0.51 -19.86
CA THR A 33 -42.66 0.41 -18.65
C THR A 33 -41.20 0.31 -19.06
N LEU A 34 -40.35 1.13 -18.43
CA LEU A 34 -38.92 1.11 -18.67
C LEU A 34 -38.31 -0.22 -18.21
N THR A 35 -37.46 -0.82 -19.04
CA THR A 35 -36.71 -2.03 -18.70
C THR A 35 -35.21 -1.74 -18.60
N ASN A 36 -34.42 -2.65 -17.99
CA ASN A 36 -32.97 -2.51 -17.93
C ASN A 36 -32.30 -2.49 -19.33
N ALA A 37 -32.94 -3.10 -20.34
CA ALA A 37 -32.44 -3.09 -21.72
C ALA A 37 -32.60 -1.71 -22.38
N ASP A 38 -33.48 -0.85 -21.85
CA ASP A 38 -33.72 0.48 -22.41
C ASP A 38 -32.68 1.50 -21.95
N CYS A 39 -31.99 1.25 -20.83
CA CYS A 39 -31.06 2.22 -20.25
C CYS A 39 -29.93 2.61 -21.22
N VAL A 40 -29.43 1.66 -22.01
CA VAL A 40 -28.35 1.91 -22.99
C VAL A 40 -28.78 2.80 -24.15
N LYS A 41 -30.09 2.92 -24.43
CA LYS A 41 -30.62 3.77 -25.51
C LYS A 41 -30.40 5.26 -25.24
N CYS A 42 -30.20 5.64 -23.97
CA CYS A 42 -29.93 7.04 -23.57
C CYS A 42 -28.65 7.20 -22.75
N HIS A 43 -28.20 6.16 -22.04
CA HIS A 43 -26.99 6.15 -21.23
C HIS A 43 -25.96 5.18 -21.80
N GLU A 44 -25.10 5.65 -22.68
CA GLU A 44 -24.08 4.78 -23.31
C GLU A 44 -22.94 4.42 -22.36
N LYS A 45 -22.52 5.38 -21.53
CA LYS A 45 -21.33 5.23 -20.68
C LYS A 45 -21.51 4.27 -19.50
N PRO A 46 -22.55 4.38 -18.65
CA PRO A 46 -22.72 3.50 -17.49
C PRO A 46 -22.77 2.00 -17.83
N PRO A 47 -23.55 1.52 -18.82
CA PRO A 47 -23.55 0.11 -19.21
C PRO A 47 -22.16 -0.36 -19.67
N LYS A 48 -21.43 0.46 -20.43
CA LYS A 48 -20.05 0.16 -20.85
C LYS A 48 -19.09 0.06 -19.66
N ASP A 49 -19.16 1.02 -18.74
CA ASP A 49 -18.36 1.05 -17.52
C ASP A 49 -18.63 -0.20 -16.64
N ILE A 50 -19.90 -0.59 -16.46
CA ILE A 50 -20.29 -1.83 -15.75
C ILE A 50 -19.76 -3.06 -16.49
N ALA A 51 -19.90 -3.11 -17.81
CA ALA A 51 -19.47 -4.25 -18.61
C ALA A 51 -17.96 -4.51 -18.48
N THR A 52 -17.16 -3.44 -18.46
CA THR A 52 -15.69 -3.50 -18.31
C THR A 52 -15.25 -3.70 -16.86
N ASN A 53 -15.81 -2.95 -15.90
CA ASN A 53 -15.26 -2.79 -14.55
C ASN A 53 -16.32 -2.86 -13.41
N GLY A 54 -17.54 -3.31 -13.69
CA GLY A 54 -18.65 -3.33 -12.73
C GLY A 54 -18.49 -4.33 -11.58
N GLY A 55 -17.68 -5.36 -11.74
CA GLY A 55 -17.56 -6.42 -10.74
C GLY A 55 -18.93 -7.01 -10.39
N LYS A 56 -19.29 -7.07 -9.10
CA LYS A 56 -20.61 -7.55 -8.67
C LYS A 56 -21.76 -6.66 -9.15
N HIS A 57 -21.52 -5.40 -9.49
CA HIS A 57 -22.58 -4.55 -10.03
C HIS A 57 -22.99 -4.96 -11.46
N LYS A 58 -22.23 -5.86 -12.10
CA LYS A 58 -22.57 -6.45 -13.40
C LYS A 58 -23.49 -7.67 -13.29
N THR A 59 -23.48 -8.36 -12.13
CA THR A 59 -24.11 -9.68 -11.98
C THR A 59 -25.18 -9.73 -10.91
N GLU A 60 -25.05 -8.95 -9.83
CA GLU A 60 -25.91 -9.03 -8.64
C GLU A 60 -26.92 -7.89 -8.53
N VAL A 61 -26.79 -6.85 -9.37
CA VAL A 61 -27.68 -5.69 -9.39
C VAL A 61 -27.94 -5.29 -10.84
N THR A 62 -29.07 -4.65 -11.05
CA THR A 62 -29.52 -4.09 -12.31
C THR A 62 -29.59 -2.57 -12.22
N CYS A 63 -29.82 -1.89 -13.36
CA CYS A 63 -29.90 -0.43 -13.39
C CYS A 63 -31.02 0.07 -12.47
N GLN A 64 -32.15 -0.63 -12.43
CA GLN A 64 -33.33 -0.27 -11.64
C GLN A 64 -33.20 -0.58 -10.14
N ASP A 65 -32.33 -1.51 -9.75
CA ASP A 65 -32.05 -1.77 -8.33
C ASP A 65 -31.35 -0.57 -7.66
N CYS A 66 -30.61 0.21 -8.46
CA CYS A 66 -29.94 1.43 -8.04
C CYS A 66 -30.69 2.70 -8.47
N HIS A 67 -31.39 2.71 -9.60
CA HIS A 67 -32.10 3.89 -10.10
C HIS A 67 -33.62 3.72 -9.99
N GLN A 68 -34.19 4.15 -8.86
CA GLN A 68 -35.62 4.04 -8.57
C GLN A 68 -36.47 5.14 -9.24
N GLY A 69 -36.05 5.58 -10.43
CA GLY A 69 -36.74 6.58 -11.26
C GLY A 69 -35.80 7.54 -11.98
N HIS A 70 -36.40 8.52 -12.67
CA HIS A 70 -35.67 9.52 -13.45
C HIS A 70 -36.11 10.96 -13.08
N PRO A 71 -35.18 11.93 -13.12
CA PRO A 71 -35.53 13.34 -13.04
C PRO A 71 -36.45 13.78 -14.21
N PRO A 72 -37.37 14.75 -14.00
CA PRO A 72 -37.59 15.51 -12.76
C PRO A 72 -38.48 14.80 -11.73
N LYS A 73 -39.15 13.69 -12.10
CA LYS A 73 -40.12 12.98 -11.24
C LYS A 73 -39.45 12.42 -9.97
N VAL A 74 -38.23 11.91 -10.10
CA VAL A 74 -37.42 11.42 -8.97
C VAL A 74 -36.10 12.19 -8.93
N LYS A 75 -35.95 13.08 -7.94
CA LYS A 75 -34.77 13.96 -7.82
C LYS A 75 -33.50 13.23 -7.38
N LYS A 76 -33.63 12.19 -6.54
CA LYS A 76 -32.51 11.40 -6.00
C LYS A 76 -32.81 9.92 -6.19
N PRO A 77 -32.64 9.38 -7.41
CA PRO A 77 -33.04 8.01 -7.71
C PRO A 77 -32.10 6.95 -7.13
N ILE A 78 -30.91 7.36 -6.65
CA ILE A 78 -29.84 6.48 -6.16
C ILE A 78 -29.95 6.28 -4.64
N PRO A 79 -30.06 5.04 -4.13
CA PRO A 79 -30.08 4.74 -2.70
C PRO A 79 -28.71 4.98 -2.05
N LEU A 80 -28.68 4.97 -0.70
CA LEU A 80 -27.42 5.01 0.03
C LEU A 80 -26.64 3.71 -0.19
N CYS A 81 -25.32 3.82 -0.37
CA CYS A 81 -24.43 2.66 -0.57
C CYS A 81 -24.58 1.63 0.57
N SER A 82 -24.78 2.09 1.80
CA SER A 82 -24.93 1.26 2.99
C SER A 82 -26.22 0.42 3.03
N GLN A 83 -27.17 0.63 2.11
CA GLN A 83 -28.35 -0.23 2.00
C GLN A 83 -28.02 -1.60 1.40
N CYS A 84 -26.91 -1.72 0.66
CA CYS A 84 -26.46 -2.98 0.06
C CYS A 84 -25.03 -3.36 0.48
N HIS A 85 -24.20 -2.40 0.89
CA HIS A 85 -22.84 -2.64 1.34
C HIS A 85 -22.77 -2.65 2.88
N ASP A 86 -22.54 -3.82 3.47
CA ASP A 86 -22.51 -4.00 4.91
C ASP A 86 -21.49 -5.09 5.38
N GLY A 87 -21.48 -5.39 6.68
CA GLY A 87 -20.75 -6.54 7.22
C GLY A 87 -19.24 -6.34 7.43
N LYS A 88 -18.66 -5.20 7.01
CA LYS A 88 -17.26 -4.85 7.27
C LYS A 88 -17.09 -3.41 7.78
N PRO A 89 -16.05 -3.12 8.59
CA PRO A 89 -15.79 -1.76 9.08
C PRO A 89 -15.69 -0.73 7.94
N HIS A 90 -15.11 -1.12 6.80
CA HIS A 90 -14.99 -0.28 5.62
C HIS A 90 -16.33 0.29 5.13
N TYR A 91 -17.41 -0.50 5.17
CA TYR A 91 -18.72 -0.07 4.68
C TYR A 91 -19.47 0.86 5.63
N LYS A 92 -18.94 1.05 6.86
CA LYS A 92 -19.45 2.03 7.82
C LYS A 92 -18.88 3.44 7.60
N LEU A 93 -17.86 3.56 6.75
CA LEU A 93 -17.26 4.85 6.42
C LEU A 93 -18.26 5.75 5.69
N GLN A 94 -18.11 7.05 5.91
CA GLN A 94 -18.87 8.07 5.20
C GLN A 94 -18.09 8.58 3.98
N GLY A 95 -18.78 9.21 3.03
CA GLY A 95 -18.13 9.80 1.86
C GLY A 95 -17.56 8.77 0.90
N CYS A 96 -18.31 7.71 0.58
CA CYS A 96 -17.90 6.62 -0.30
C CYS A 96 -17.28 7.12 -1.63
N LEU A 97 -17.85 8.18 -2.19
CA LEU A 97 -17.45 8.78 -3.46
C LEU A 97 -16.10 9.51 -3.41
N ASN A 98 -15.52 9.72 -2.22
CA ASN A 98 -14.15 10.26 -2.08
C ASN A 98 -13.09 9.31 -2.65
N CYS A 99 -13.40 8.01 -2.67
CA CYS A 99 -12.54 6.98 -3.24
C CYS A 99 -13.21 6.28 -4.43
N HIS A 100 -14.50 5.97 -4.29
CA HIS A 100 -15.32 5.29 -5.30
C HIS A 100 -16.02 6.32 -6.19
N SER A 101 -15.26 7.08 -6.98
CA SER A 101 -15.80 8.18 -7.78
C SER A 101 -16.84 7.76 -8.83
N ASN A 102 -16.89 6.47 -9.18
CA ASN A 102 -17.87 5.92 -10.11
C ASN A 102 -18.48 4.62 -9.56
N PRO A 103 -19.76 4.64 -9.11
CA PRO A 103 -20.46 3.45 -8.64
C PRO A 103 -20.60 2.34 -9.69
N HIS A 104 -20.48 2.67 -10.98
CA HIS A 104 -20.49 1.69 -12.07
C HIS A 104 -19.17 0.94 -12.23
N THR A 105 -18.08 1.44 -11.62
CA THR A 105 -16.76 0.79 -11.62
C THR A 105 -16.22 0.69 -10.19
N PRO A 106 -16.88 -0.04 -9.28
CA PRO A 106 -16.66 0.07 -7.84
C PRO A 106 -15.23 -0.29 -7.40
N LYS A 107 -14.51 -1.10 -8.17
CA LYS A 107 -13.10 -1.47 -7.88
C LYS A 107 -12.07 -0.51 -8.48
N VAL A 108 -12.49 0.35 -9.42
CA VAL A 108 -11.63 1.37 -10.01
C VAL A 108 -11.72 2.61 -9.13
N ILE A 109 -10.94 2.61 -8.06
CA ILE A 109 -10.95 3.69 -7.07
C ILE A 109 -9.82 4.68 -7.33
N LYS A 110 -10.06 5.93 -6.97
CA LYS A 110 -9.07 7.01 -6.97
C LYS A 110 -9.22 7.75 -5.66
N PHE A 111 -8.13 8.00 -4.97
CA PHE A 111 -8.13 8.76 -3.73
C PHE A 111 -7.00 9.78 -3.74
N GLY A 112 -7.18 10.85 -2.97
CA GLY A 112 -6.20 11.92 -2.87
C GLY A 112 -5.00 11.58 -2.01
N ASN A 113 -4.14 12.58 -1.85
CA ASN A 113 -3.06 12.55 -0.87
C ASN A 113 -3.63 12.64 0.55
N ASN A 114 -2.82 12.27 1.54
CA ASN A 114 -3.13 12.37 2.96
C ASN A 114 -4.33 11.52 3.45
N VAL A 115 -4.51 10.33 2.88
CA VAL A 115 -5.54 9.36 3.28
C VAL A 115 -4.91 8.27 4.13
N THR A 116 -5.44 8.08 5.34
CA THR A 116 -5.00 7.05 6.29
C THR A 116 -6.18 6.26 6.86
N ASP A 117 -7.15 6.94 7.49
CA ASP A 117 -8.19 6.27 8.28
C ASP A 117 -9.02 5.23 7.49
N PRO A 118 -9.45 5.49 6.24
CA PRO A 118 -10.14 4.47 5.44
C PRO A 118 -9.31 3.22 5.16
N CYS A 119 -7.98 3.33 5.10
CA CYS A 119 -7.08 2.20 4.87
C CYS A 119 -7.05 1.27 6.09
N LEU A 120 -7.18 1.85 7.30
CA LEU A 120 -7.05 1.14 8.56
C LEU A 120 -8.23 0.20 8.85
N THR A 121 -9.33 0.31 8.11
CA THR A 121 -10.44 -0.64 8.20
C THR A 121 -10.07 -2.06 7.78
N CYS A 122 -8.98 -2.20 7.02
CA CYS A 122 -8.43 -3.48 6.56
C CYS A 122 -6.93 -3.66 6.89
N HIS A 123 -6.19 -2.57 7.07
CA HIS A 123 -4.73 -2.56 7.27
C HIS A 123 -4.31 -2.18 8.70
N THR A 124 -4.96 -2.78 9.71
CA THR A 124 -4.64 -2.54 11.14
C THR A 124 -3.20 -2.93 11.51
N PRO A 125 -2.67 -4.11 11.12
CA PRO A 125 -1.31 -4.49 11.52
C PRO A 125 -0.22 -3.52 11.02
N GLN A 126 -0.45 -2.86 9.88
CA GLN A 126 0.49 -1.95 9.26
C GLN A 126 0.66 -0.67 10.08
N ILE A 127 -0.45 -0.11 10.59
CA ILE A 127 -0.39 1.08 11.44
C ILE A 127 0.19 0.77 12.81
N GLU A 128 -0.09 -0.41 13.37
CA GLU A 128 0.51 -0.88 14.62
C GLU A 128 2.04 -0.95 14.52
N LYS A 129 2.57 -1.50 13.42
CA LYS A 129 4.01 -1.51 13.16
C LYS A 129 4.60 -0.10 13.07
N LEU A 130 3.98 0.80 12.33
CA LEU A 130 4.47 2.18 12.18
C LEU A 130 4.44 2.97 13.51
N ARG A 131 3.46 2.70 14.37
CA ARG A 131 3.33 3.32 15.70
C ARG A 131 4.36 2.77 16.69
N THR A 132 4.57 1.46 16.66
CA THR A 132 5.51 0.75 17.55
C THR A 132 6.96 1.04 17.16
N PHE A 133 7.29 0.91 15.88
CA PHE A 133 8.65 1.04 15.36
C PHE A 133 8.82 2.38 14.62
N LYS A 134 8.89 3.46 15.41
CA LYS A 134 8.89 4.83 14.90
C LYS A 134 10.03 5.09 13.91
N SER A 135 9.68 5.63 12.75
CA SER A 135 10.61 6.09 11.73
C SER A 135 10.07 7.33 11.03
N LYS A 136 10.80 7.88 10.05
CA LYS A 136 10.28 8.98 9.21
C LYS A 136 8.99 8.61 8.48
N HIS A 137 8.77 7.32 8.20
CA HIS A 137 7.53 6.84 7.58
C HIS A 137 6.32 6.95 8.51
N SER A 138 6.51 6.96 9.83
CA SER A 138 5.41 7.07 10.79
C SER A 138 4.70 8.43 10.74
N ALA A 139 5.32 9.44 10.12
CA ALA A 139 4.76 10.76 9.91
C ALA A 139 4.03 10.91 8.56
N LEU A 140 4.07 9.90 7.70
CA LEU A 140 3.46 9.92 6.38
C LEU A 140 2.07 9.29 6.42
N ALA A 141 1.14 9.85 5.65
CA ALA A 141 -0.13 9.20 5.41
C ALA A 141 0.05 7.95 4.53
N CYS A 142 -0.85 6.98 4.66
CA CYS A 142 -0.78 5.73 3.89
C CYS A 142 -0.75 6.00 2.37
N SER A 143 -1.56 6.95 1.90
CA SER A 143 -1.64 7.27 0.47
C SER A 143 -0.41 7.95 -0.11
N PHE A 144 0.53 8.43 0.71
CA PHE A 144 1.79 9.00 0.23
C PHE A 144 2.63 7.94 -0.49
N CYS A 145 2.73 6.75 0.09
CA CYS A 145 3.43 5.61 -0.51
C CYS A 145 2.48 4.76 -1.35
N HIS A 146 1.26 4.52 -0.84
CA HIS A 146 0.25 3.70 -1.51
C HIS A 146 -0.74 4.59 -2.27
N ASN A 147 -0.30 5.16 -3.39
CA ASN A 147 -1.12 6.02 -4.25
C ASN A 147 -2.12 5.26 -5.16
N VAL A 148 -2.03 3.93 -5.21
CA VAL A 148 -2.94 3.06 -5.95
C VAL A 148 -3.33 1.93 -5.01
N HIS A 149 -4.63 1.68 -4.89
CA HIS A 149 -5.13 0.62 -4.02
C HIS A 149 -4.59 -0.75 -4.43
N GLY A 150 -4.08 -1.51 -3.47
CA GLY A 150 -3.49 -2.83 -3.72
C GLY A 150 -2.08 -2.80 -4.32
N ARG A 151 -1.55 -1.63 -4.72
CA ARG A 151 -0.16 -1.52 -5.19
C ARG A 151 0.80 -1.43 -4.01
N ILE A 152 1.83 -2.27 -4.03
CA ILE A 152 2.98 -2.15 -3.12
C ILE A 152 4.05 -1.31 -3.84
N PRO A 153 4.43 -0.13 -3.31
CA PRO A 153 5.46 0.69 -3.92
C PRO A 153 6.84 0.09 -3.76
N ASP A 154 7.73 0.43 -4.68
CA ASP A 154 9.14 0.06 -4.54
C ASP A 154 9.87 0.96 -3.56
N CYS A 155 10.80 0.39 -2.79
CA CYS A 155 11.60 1.13 -1.82
C CYS A 155 12.48 2.15 -2.57
N THR A 156 12.96 1.74 -3.74
CA THR A 156 13.82 2.52 -4.62
C THR A 156 13.14 3.69 -5.31
N GLN A 157 11.81 3.87 -5.17
CA GLN A 157 11.13 5.09 -5.62
C GLN A 157 11.61 6.33 -4.85
N CYS A 158 12.08 6.15 -3.61
CA CYS A 158 12.58 7.25 -2.78
C CYS A 158 13.95 6.96 -2.13
N HIS A 159 14.30 5.69 -1.92
CA HIS A 159 15.55 5.31 -1.26
C HIS A 159 16.62 4.86 -2.25
N LYS A 160 17.86 5.32 -2.04
CA LYS A 160 19.02 4.75 -2.74
C LYS A 160 19.42 3.44 -2.09
N SER A 161 19.88 2.50 -2.90
CA SER A 161 20.46 1.25 -2.39
C SER A 161 21.78 1.50 -1.66
N HIS A 162 22.14 0.60 -0.75
CA HIS A 162 23.41 0.67 -0.02
C HIS A 162 24.60 0.23 -0.88
N SER A 163 24.37 -0.49 -1.98
CA SER A 163 25.37 -0.80 -3.00
C SER A 163 24.71 -1.12 -4.35
N THR A 164 25.51 -1.23 -5.40
CA THR A 164 25.05 -1.60 -6.75
C THR A 164 24.53 -3.04 -6.85
N GLU A 165 24.94 -3.91 -5.93
CA GLU A 165 24.58 -5.33 -5.91
C GLU A 165 23.28 -5.62 -5.14
N ILE A 166 22.81 -4.67 -4.33
CA ILE A 166 21.54 -4.78 -3.60
C ILE A 166 20.47 -4.11 -4.45
N VAL A 167 19.53 -4.88 -4.97
CA VAL A 167 18.44 -4.34 -5.80
C VAL A 167 17.10 -4.37 -5.05
N GLN A 168 16.04 -3.83 -5.67
CA GLN A 168 14.73 -3.66 -5.05
C GLN A 168 14.16 -4.93 -4.39
N LYS A 169 14.38 -6.11 -4.99
CA LYS A 169 13.93 -7.39 -4.42
C LYS A 169 14.65 -7.76 -3.12
N ASP A 170 15.86 -7.24 -2.92
CA ASP A 170 16.73 -7.60 -1.80
C ASP A 170 16.53 -6.69 -0.58
N CYS A 171 15.85 -5.54 -0.72
CA CYS A 171 15.62 -4.61 0.39
C CYS A 171 14.95 -5.30 1.59
N LYS A 172 14.02 -6.22 1.29
CA LYS A 172 13.27 -6.99 2.29
C LYS A 172 14.07 -8.11 2.96
N ALA A 173 15.29 -8.39 2.51
CA ALA A 173 16.18 -9.32 3.17
C ALA A 173 16.64 -8.79 4.54
N CYS A 174 16.66 -7.46 4.71
CA CYS A 174 17.11 -6.78 5.93
C CYS A 174 16.05 -5.83 6.53
N HIS A 175 15.28 -5.14 5.69
CA HIS A 175 14.30 -4.15 6.13
C HIS A 175 12.87 -4.64 5.93
N GLN A 176 12.01 -4.52 6.93
CA GLN A 176 10.58 -4.73 6.73
C GLN A 176 9.85 -3.41 6.45
N ALA A 177 8.89 -3.47 5.53
CA ALA A 177 7.94 -2.38 5.34
C ALA A 177 7.22 -2.09 6.67
N HIS A 178 6.90 -0.81 6.91
CA HIS A 178 6.25 -0.33 8.13
C HIS A 178 7.08 -0.44 9.43
N MET A 179 8.30 -0.99 9.38
CA MET A 179 9.26 -1.00 10.50
C MET A 179 10.72 -0.97 10.01
N PRO A 180 11.09 -0.07 9.07
CA PRO A 180 12.35 -0.18 8.31
C PRO A 180 13.62 -0.06 9.16
N LYS A 181 13.54 0.44 10.40
CA LYS A 181 14.68 0.52 11.33
C LYS A 181 14.96 -0.78 12.08
N GLU A 182 13.98 -1.67 12.18
CA GLU A 182 14.14 -2.97 12.79
C GLU A 182 14.80 -3.92 11.79
N VAL A 183 16.12 -3.81 11.71
CA VAL A 183 16.92 -4.58 10.76
C VAL A 183 17.08 -6.01 11.27
N THR A 184 16.44 -6.93 10.57
CA THR A 184 16.48 -8.36 10.82
C THR A 184 16.76 -9.07 9.51
N TYR A 185 17.54 -10.14 9.55
CA TYR A 185 17.91 -10.87 8.34
C TYR A 185 18.08 -12.35 8.63
N LYS A 186 17.91 -13.14 7.58
CA LYS A 186 18.11 -14.59 7.62
C LYS A 186 19.59 -14.95 7.49
N SER A 187 19.92 -16.19 7.84
CA SER A 187 21.29 -16.72 7.78
C SER A 187 21.85 -16.82 6.36
N ASP A 188 21.01 -16.75 5.33
CA ASP A 188 21.37 -16.84 3.91
C ASP A 188 21.69 -15.48 3.27
N VAL A 189 21.63 -14.37 4.02
CA VAL A 189 22.04 -13.07 3.51
C VAL A 189 23.53 -13.10 3.10
N PRO A 190 23.86 -12.75 1.84
CA PRO A 190 25.25 -12.75 1.38
C PRO A 190 26.14 -11.79 2.17
N SER A 191 27.32 -12.25 2.61
CA SER A 191 28.31 -11.41 3.32
C SER A 191 28.68 -10.13 2.57
N LYS A 192 28.65 -10.15 1.23
CA LYS A 192 28.90 -8.96 0.40
C LYS A 192 27.87 -7.84 0.63
N PHE A 193 26.64 -8.15 1.03
CA PHE A 193 25.64 -7.13 1.37
C PHE A 193 26.01 -6.42 2.67
N CYS A 194 26.62 -7.12 3.62
CA CYS A 194 27.15 -6.51 4.84
C CYS A 194 28.32 -5.57 4.51
N ALA A 195 29.14 -5.91 3.51
CA ALA A 195 30.30 -5.11 3.11
C ALA A 195 29.94 -3.69 2.61
N ALA A 196 28.71 -3.48 2.15
CA ALA A 196 28.20 -2.16 1.76
C ALA A 196 28.36 -1.12 2.88
N CYS A 197 28.21 -1.52 4.15
CA CYS A 197 28.45 -0.67 5.31
C CYS A 197 29.66 -1.11 6.15
N HIS A 198 29.99 -2.41 6.14
CA HIS A 198 31.04 -3.01 6.97
C HIS A 198 32.28 -3.41 6.15
N LYS A 199 32.70 -2.55 5.21
CA LYS A 199 33.84 -2.82 4.31
C LYS A 199 35.10 -3.29 5.05
N LYS A 200 35.48 -2.62 6.14
CA LYS A 200 36.67 -2.99 6.92
C LYS A 200 36.58 -4.41 7.49
N ALA A 201 35.46 -4.75 8.14
CA ALA A 201 35.28 -6.07 8.73
C ALA A 201 35.25 -7.17 7.67
N PHE A 202 34.57 -6.91 6.54
CA PHE A 202 34.55 -7.82 5.40
C PHE A 202 35.97 -8.06 4.87
N THR A 203 36.73 -7.00 4.60
CA THR A 203 38.11 -7.10 4.10
C THR A 203 39.01 -7.88 5.06
N LEU A 204 38.97 -7.57 6.37
CA LEU A 204 39.76 -8.30 7.37
C LEU A 204 39.41 -9.79 7.37
N LEU A 205 38.11 -10.13 7.43
CA LEU A 205 37.68 -11.52 7.47
C LEU A 205 38.08 -12.28 6.20
N THR A 206 37.94 -11.67 5.03
CA THR A 206 38.31 -12.30 3.75
C THR A 206 39.82 -12.46 3.57
N ALA A 207 40.62 -11.60 4.19
CA ALA A 207 42.08 -11.70 4.16
C ALA A 207 42.65 -12.64 5.24
N SER A 208 41.86 -12.95 6.28
CA SER A 208 42.29 -13.79 7.39
C SER A 208 42.56 -15.22 6.95
N THR A 209 43.68 -15.78 7.42
CA THR A 209 44.05 -17.19 7.24
C THR A 209 43.36 -18.12 8.23
N SER A 210 42.66 -17.57 9.23
CA SER A 210 41.92 -18.35 10.22
C SER A 210 40.72 -19.07 9.60
N LYS A 211 40.24 -20.15 10.23
CA LYS A 211 39.04 -20.88 9.77
C LYS A 211 37.76 -20.01 9.75
N HIS A 212 37.76 -18.88 10.46
CA HIS A 212 36.62 -17.96 10.47
C HIS A 212 36.38 -17.31 9.11
N SER A 213 37.41 -17.15 8.26
CA SER A 213 37.28 -16.54 6.92
C SER A 213 36.31 -17.28 6.00
N LYS A 214 36.03 -18.56 6.30
CA LYS A 214 35.08 -19.40 5.56
C LYS A 214 33.62 -19.23 6.02
N LEU A 215 33.37 -18.50 7.11
CA LEU A 215 32.03 -18.32 7.67
C LEU A 215 31.34 -17.08 7.07
N ALA A 216 30.05 -17.21 6.79
CA ALA A 216 29.23 -16.07 6.38
C ALA A 216 29.01 -15.10 7.56
N CYS A 217 28.85 -13.81 7.29
CA CYS A 217 28.59 -12.81 8.34
C CYS A 217 27.37 -13.18 9.20
N ALA A 218 26.29 -13.61 8.54
CA ALA A 218 25.02 -13.97 9.19
C ALA A 218 25.10 -15.28 9.99
N TYR A 219 26.15 -16.09 9.82
CA TYR A 219 26.39 -17.26 10.65
C TYR A 219 26.74 -16.87 12.09
N CYS A 220 27.59 -15.84 12.26
CA CYS A 220 27.98 -15.32 13.56
C CYS A 220 26.98 -14.26 14.07
N HIS A 221 26.62 -13.30 13.22
CA HIS A 221 25.76 -12.18 13.56
C HIS A 221 24.29 -12.51 13.34
N LYS A 222 23.77 -13.52 14.04
CA LYS A 222 22.45 -14.11 13.76
C LYS A 222 21.27 -13.16 14.02
N ASP A 223 20.23 -13.36 13.21
CA ASP A 223 18.83 -12.88 13.30
C ASP A 223 18.59 -11.36 13.28
N LYS A 224 19.39 -10.61 14.03
CA LYS A 224 19.23 -9.17 14.23
C LYS A 224 20.54 -8.46 13.98
N HIS A 225 20.43 -7.28 13.39
CA HIS A 225 21.58 -6.41 13.23
C HIS A 225 22.19 -6.04 14.59
N LYS A 226 23.52 -5.91 14.63
CA LYS A 226 24.34 -5.66 15.82
C LYS A 226 24.43 -6.81 16.83
N THR A 227 23.85 -7.99 16.56
CA THR A 227 24.15 -9.18 17.35
C THR A 227 25.64 -9.50 17.27
N VAL A 228 26.36 -9.52 18.38
CA VAL A 228 27.75 -9.99 18.43
C VAL A 228 27.82 -11.15 19.41
N PRO A 229 28.08 -12.39 18.93
CA PRO A 229 28.14 -13.54 19.82
C PRO A 229 29.39 -13.50 20.70
N ALA A 230 29.29 -14.06 21.90
CA ALA A 230 30.48 -14.32 22.71
C ALA A 230 31.26 -15.51 22.12
N CYS A 231 32.59 -15.48 22.21
CA CYS A 231 33.46 -16.56 21.69
C CYS A 231 33.07 -17.92 22.27
N THR A 232 32.67 -17.95 23.53
CA THR A 232 32.27 -19.16 24.29
C THR A 232 30.95 -19.77 23.83
N GLN A 233 30.15 -19.09 23.00
CA GLN A 233 28.95 -19.68 22.41
C GLN A 233 29.28 -20.78 21.39
N CYS A 234 30.50 -20.78 20.83
CA CYS A 234 30.97 -21.81 19.91
C CYS A 234 32.25 -22.51 20.41
N HIS A 235 33.12 -21.80 21.14
CA HIS A 235 34.38 -22.33 21.65
C HIS A 235 34.27 -22.71 23.13
N VAL A 236 34.02 -24.00 23.39
CA VAL A 236 33.88 -24.52 24.76
C VAL A 236 35.26 -24.84 25.34
N LYS A 237 35.63 -24.16 26.43
CA LYS A 237 36.88 -24.36 27.19
C LYS A 237 38.15 -24.37 26.31
N PRO A 238 38.44 -23.27 25.59
CA PRO A 238 39.63 -23.21 24.72
C PRO A 238 40.95 -23.24 25.51
N HIS A 239 40.91 -22.87 26.80
CA HIS A 239 42.07 -22.84 27.70
C HIS A 239 41.73 -23.37 29.10
N PRO A 240 42.76 -23.72 29.91
CA PRO A 240 42.58 -24.05 31.32
C PRO A 240 41.91 -22.93 32.12
N ALA A 241 41.22 -23.29 33.21
CA ALA A 241 40.41 -22.38 34.01
C ALA A 241 41.20 -21.18 34.56
N ALA A 242 42.47 -21.37 34.93
CA ALA A 242 43.31 -20.29 35.45
C ALA A 242 43.55 -19.16 34.42
N ILE A 243 43.75 -19.50 33.14
CA ILE A 243 43.93 -18.51 32.06
C ILE A 243 42.62 -17.78 31.81
N MET A 244 41.50 -18.52 31.73
CA MET A 244 40.18 -17.94 31.52
C MET A 244 39.74 -17.02 32.67
N ALA A 245 40.17 -17.31 33.91
CA ALA A 245 39.91 -16.47 35.07
C ALA A 245 40.75 -15.18 35.07
N LYS A 246 42.01 -15.26 34.60
CA LYS A 246 42.92 -14.11 34.55
C LYS A 246 42.65 -13.18 33.36
N PHE A 247 42.23 -13.73 32.21
CA PHE A 247 42.00 -13.00 30.96
C PHE A 247 40.58 -13.28 30.43
N PRO A 248 39.56 -12.57 30.93
CA PRO A 248 38.17 -12.86 30.60
C PRO A 248 37.79 -12.46 29.16
N LYS A 249 38.60 -11.62 28.48
CA LYS A 249 38.37 -11.23 27.09
C LYS A 249 39.38 -11.91 26.17
N CYS A 250 38.89 -12.81 25.33
CA CYS A 250 39.73 -13.55 24.38
C CYS A 250 40.54 -12.61 23.47
N GLY A 251 40.01 -11.44 23.14
CA GLY A 251 40.65 -10.49 22.22
C GLY A 251 41.90 -9.79 22.76
N GLU A 252 42.18 -9.89 24.06
CA GLU A 252 43.45 -9.41 24.63
C GLU A 252 44.65 -10.18 24.09
N CYS A 253 44.45 -11.46 23.76
CA CYS A 253 45.47 -12.30 23.12
C CYS A 253 45.10 -12.71 21.71
N HIS A 254 43.83 -12.74 21.30
CA HIS A 254 43.43 -13.27 19.98
C HIS A 254 42.91 -12.21 19.01
N SER A 255 42.98 -10.91 19.35
CA SER A 255 42.42 -9.81 18.55
C SER A 255 40.89 -9.94 18.37
N ILE A 256 40.35 -9.78 17.16
CA ILE A 256 38.91 -9.83 16.87
C ILE A 256 38.57 -11.02 15.97
N ALA A 257 37.30 -11.46 15.99
CA ALA A 257 36.83 -12.60 15.19
C ALA A 257 37.05 -12.43 13.67
N HIS A 258 37.12 -11.18 13.18
CA HIS A 258 37.41 -10.88 11.78
C HIS A 258 38.90 -10.89 11.43
N ASP A 259 39.80 -10.96 12.42
CA ASP A 259 41.25 -10.91 12.22
C ASP A 259 41.98 -11.65 13.36
N LEU A 260 41.58 -12.90 13.58
CA LEU A 260 42.07 -13.69 14.71
C LEU A 260 43.57 -13.96 14.60
N ASN A 261 44.28 -13.83 15.72
CA ASN A 261 45.71 -14.14 15.84
C ASN A 261 46.61 -13.37 14.84
N HIS A 262 46.11 -12.26 14.30
CA HIS A 262 46.91 -11.34 13.54
C HIS A 262 47.41 -10.23 14.47
N TRP A 263 48.49 -10.56 15.17
CA TRP A 263 49.24 -9.57 15.95
C TRP A 263 50.10 -8.81 14.96
N SER A 264 49.61 -7.68 14.45
CA SER A 264 50.53 -6.73 13.83
C SER A 264 51.63 -6.42 14.86
N ALA A 265 52.88 -6.29 14.42
CA ALA A 265 53.93 -5.74 15.25
C ALA A 265 53.39 -4.49 15.96
N PRO A 266 53.66 -4.30 17.26
CA PRO A 266 52.98 -3.28 18.04
C PRO A 266 53.07 -1.97 17.28
N ALA A 267 51.92 -1.35 17.00
CA ALA A 267 51.92 0.07 16.73
C ALA A 267 52.67 0.67 17.92
N ALA A 268 53.82 1.30 17.65
CA ALA A 268 54.61 2.00 18.66
C ALA A 268 53.61 2.73 19.56
N ALA A 269 53.65 2.42 20.86
CA ALA A 269 52.71 2.92 21.84
C ALA A 269 52.41 4.38 21.50
N SER A 270 51.15 4.66 21.12
CA SER A 270 50.71 6.02 20.91
C SER A 270 51.15 6.78 22.14
N ALA A 271 52.06 7.74 21.96
CA ALA A 271 52.58 8.53 23.06
C ALA A 271 51.41 9.01 23.92
N PRO A 272 51.54 9.04 25.25
CA PRO A 272 50.47 9.52 26.11
C PRO A 272 49.97 10.86 25.58
N ALA A 273 48.65 10.97 25.43
CA ALA A 273 48.01 12.17 24.97
C ALA A 273 48.59 13.35 25.76
N ALA A 274 49.16 14.32 25.05
CA ALA A 274 49.67 15.54 25.66
C ALA A 274 48.55 16.13 26.52
N ALA A 275 48.91 16.52 27.75
CA ALA A 275 48.00 17.17 28.68
C ALA A 275 47.22 18.29 27.97
N PRO A 276 45.91 18.43 28.22
CA PRO A 276 45.11 19.45 27.58
C PRO A 276 45.73 20.82 27.83
N LYS A 277 46.03 21.55 26.74
CA LYS A 277 46.47 22.94 26.83
C LYS A 277 45.39 23.74 27.57
N ALA A 278 45.82 24.52 28.55
CA ALA A 278 44.96 25.46 29.26
C ALA A 278 44.15 26.30 28.25
N PRO A 279 42.85 26.53 28.51
CA PRO A 279 41.99 27.27 27.60
C PRO A 279 42.56 28.68 27.37
N ALA A 280 42.62 29.07 26.09
CA ALA A 280 43.00 30.42 25.71
C ALA A 280 42.03 31.43 26.36
N ALA A 281 42.59 32.50 26.91
CA ALA A 281 41.82 33.59 27.49
C ALA A 281 40.81 34.13 26.45
N PRO A 282 39.56 34.44 26.86
CA PRO A 282 38.55 34.92 25.93
C PRO A 282 38.96 36.26 25.32
N ALA A 283 38.86 36.34 23.99
CA ALA A 283 39.08 37.57 23.25
C ALA A 283 38.13 38.68 23.74
N ALA A 284 38.71 39.86 23.99
CA ALA A 284 37.96 41.05 24.39
C ALA A 284 36.85 41.37 23.38
N LYS A 285 35.63 41.53 23.88
CA LYS A 285 34.47 41.96 23.08
C LYS A 285 34.71 43.36 22.54
N LYS A 286 34.70 43.50 21.22
CA LYS A 286 34.64 44.80 20.54
C LYS A 286 33.26 45.44 20.80
N PRO A 287 33.16 46.74 21.12
CA PRO A 287 31.87 47.38 21.39
C PRO A 287 30.98 47.39 20.15
N ALA A 288 29.68 47.14 20.35
CA ALA A 288 28.67 47.24 19.31
C ALA A 288 28.53 48.69 18.84
N ALA A 289 28.59 48.90 17.53
CA ALA A 289 28.27 50.18 16.91
C ALA A 289 26.75 50.42 16.98
N ALA A 290 26.38 51.64 17.39
CA ALA A 290 25.00 52.09 17.50
C ALA A 290 24.29 52.14 16.12
N PRO A 291 22.97 51.94 16.06
CA PRO A 291 22.22 52.01 14.81
C PRO A 291 22.08 53.47 14.35
N ALA A 292 22.45 53.73 13.10
CA ALA A 292 22.20 55.00 12.44
C ALA A 292 20.70 55.14 12.13
N LYS A 293 20.14 56.28 12.52
CA LYS A 293 18.81 56.73 12.11
C LYS A 293 18.82 57.03 10.60
N LYS A 294 17.89 56.41 9.85
CA LYS A 294 17.02 57.05 8.85
C LYS A 294 15.97 56.06 8.38
#